data_AF-A0A533SIM6-F1
#
_entry.id   AF-A0A533SIM6-F1
#
_cell.length_a   1.000
_cell.length_b   1.000
_cell.length_c   1.000
_cell.angle_alpha   90.00
_cell.angle_beta   90.00
_cell.angle_gamma   90.00
#
_symmetry.space_group_name_H-M   'P 1'
#
loop_
_entity.id
_entity.type
_entity.pdbx_description
1 polymer ?
#
loop_
_entity_poly.entity_id
_entity_poly.type
_entity_poly.pdbx_seq_one_letter_code
_entity_poly.pdbx_strand_id
1 'polypeptide(L)'
;RWAFVGGSALDGETIQSYGEKVLASGAGLGARAPRDVVSSDMKIYRSGEFQFAVAQAEVSDLYEVSEHLERLTVALEELREQRGLDFAMLMVTDVVRGTSRLLVANQPPVLEDLPYPSQPDGTRLAEGIVSRKKQLLPVVLGLLER
;
A
#
# COMPACT_ATOMS: atom_id res chain seq x y z
N ARG A 1 12.96 18.65 -23.40
CA ARG A 1 11.65 18.95 -24.04
C ARG A 1 11.25 17.70 -24.80
N TRP A 2 10.35 16.88 -24.26
CA TRP A 2 9.82 15.72 -24.98
C TRP A 2 8.74 16.26 -25.94
N ALA A 3 9.01 16.20 -27.23
CA ALA A 3 8.08 16.67 -28.25
C ALA A 3 7.20 15.50 -28.68
N PHE A 4 5.93 15.53 -28.31
CA PHE A 4 4.92 14.66 -28.89
C PHE A 4 4.76 15.03 -30.37
N VAL A 5 4.96 14.05 -31.25
CA VAL A 5 4.83 14.21 -32.70
C VAL A 5 3.36 13.96 -33.07
N GLY A 6 2.75 14.92 -33.78
CA GLY A 6 1.35 14.83 -34.22
C GLY A 6 1.11 13.63 -35.14
N GLY A 7 -0.06 13.00 -34.99
CA GLY A 7 -0.43 11.75 -35.67
C GLY A 7 -0.16 10.46 -34.89
N SER A 8 0.26 10.56 -33.62
CA SER A 8 0.42 9.41 -32.72
C SER A 8 -0.86 9.15 -31.90
N ALA A 9 -0.97 7.99 -31.26
CA ALA A 9 -2.09 7.64 -30.37
C ALA A 9 -2.26 8.59 -29.15
N LEU A 10 -1.42 9.63 -29.06
CA LEU A 10 -1.37 10.64 -28.01
C LEU A 10 -1.77 12.03 -28.52
N ASP A 11 -2.30 12.14 -29.74
CA ASP A 11 -2.73 13.42 -30.31
C ASP A 11 -3.93 13.96 -29.52
N GLY A 12 -3.77 15.14 -28.91
CA GLY A 12 -4.76 15.72 -27.98
C GLY A 12 -4.65 15.25 -26.53
N GLU A 13 -3.71 14.35 -26.19
CA GLU A 13 -3.44 13.96 -24.80
C GLU A 13 -2.52 14.98 -24.11
N THR A 14 -2.88 15.36 -22.88
CA THR A 14 -1.98 16.09 -21.98
C THR A 14 -1.17 15.09 -21.15
N ILE A 15 -0.05 15.55 -20.56
CA ILE A 15 0.71 14.74 -19.60
C ILE A 15 -0.19 14.26 -18.46
N GLN A 16 -1.13 15.10 -18.04
CA GLN A 16 -2.10 14.78 -16.99
C GLN A 16 -3.10 13.70 -17.44
N SER A 17 -3.77 13.89 -18.57
CA SER A 17 -4.76 12.92 -19.07
C SER A 17 -4.13 11.57 -19.41
N TYR A 18 -2.92 11.57 -19.95
CA TYR A 18 -2.16 10.35 -20.19
C TYR A 18 -1.76 9.68 -18.88
N GLY A 19 -1.30 10.46 -17.90
CA GLY A 19 -0.98 9.95 -16.56
C GLY A 19 -2.19 9.30 -15.90
N GLU A 20 -3.35 9.96 -15.91
CA GLU A 20 -4.61 9.42 -15.39
C GLU A 20 -5.01 8.12 -16.09
N LYS A 21 -4.85 8.02 -17.43
CA LYS A 21 -5.13 6.77 -18.17
C LYS A 21 -4.17 5.63 -17.84
N VAL A 22 -2.87 5.93 -17.68
CA VAL A 22 -1.90 4.92 -17.26
C VAL A 22 -2.22 4.42 -15.84
N LEU A 23 -2.56 5.32 -14.93
CA LEU A 23 -2.95 4.97 -13.56
C LEU A 23 -4.26 4.16 -13.52
N ALA A 24 -5.26 4.56 -14.31
CA ALA A 24 -6.53 3.85 -14.43
C ALA A 24 -6.41 2.49 -15.14
N SER A 25 -5.40 2.30 -15.99
CA SER A 25 -5.08 1.01 -16.61
C SER A 25 -4.38 0.03 -15.66
N GLY A 26 -3.90 0.52 -14.51
CA GLY A 26 -3.42 -0.31 -13.43
C GLY A 26 -4.55 -1.23 -12.96
N ALA A 27 -4.33 -2.54 -12.98
CA ALA A 27 -5.32 -3.50 -12.51
C ALA A 27 -5.65 -3.20 -11.03
N GLY A 28 -6.90 -2.80 -10.78
CA GLY A 28 -7.44 -2.60 -9.43
C GLY A 28 -7.26 -3.85 -8.55
N LEU A 29 -7.54 -3.73 -7.26
CA LEU A 29 -7.39 -4.85 -6.33
C LEU A 29 -8.23 -6.07 -6.75
N GLY A 30 -9.42 -5.84 -7.29
CA GLY A 30 -10.32 -6.92 -7.72
C GLY A 30 -9.83 -7.74 -8.92
N ALA A 31 -8.89 -7.21 -9.71
CA ALA A 31 -8.31 -7.91 -10.86
C ALA A 31 -7.07 -8.75 -10.49
N ARG A 32 -6.59 -8.65 -9.24
CA ARG A 32 -5.41 -9.36 -8.74
C ARG A 32 -5.81 -10.38 -7.69
N ALA A 33 -5.10 -11.51 -7.62
CA ALA A 33 -5.28 -12.41 -6.48
C ALA A 33 -4.79 -11.71 -5.20
N PRO A 34 -5.49 -11.83 -4.06
CA PRO A 34 -5.08 -11.18 -2.80
C PRO A 34 -3.64 -11.51 -2.38
N ARG A 35 -3.19 -12.75 -2.64
CA ARG A 35 -1.80 -13.19 -2.41
C ARG A 35 -0.79 -12.44 -3.27
N ASP A 36 -1.14 -12.12 -4.51
CA ASP A 36 -0.27 -11.34 -5.39
C ASP A 36 -0.18 -9.89 -4.88
N VAL A 37 -1.30 -9.31 -4.44
CA VAL A 37 -1.35 -7.95 -3.88
C VAL A 37 -0.41 -7.80 -2.68
N VAL A 38 -0.42 -8.76 -1.74
CA VAL A 38 0.41 -8.68 -0.53
C VAL A 38 1.87 -9.09 -0.78
N SER A 39 2.19 -9.68 -1.94
CA SER A 39 3.54 -10.22 -2.21
C SER A 39 4.34 -9.45 -3.26
N SER A 40 3.68 -8.78 -4.22
CA SER A 40 4.32 -8.22 -5.42
C SER A 40 5.34 -7.11 -5.15
N ASP A 41 5.05 -6.20 -4.21
CA ASP A 41 6.01 -5.20 -3.72
C ASP A 41 6.16 -5.32 -2.20
N MET A 42 6.49 -6.53 -1.74
CA MET A 42 6.82 -6.79 -0.34
C MET A 42 8.33 -6.62 -0.10
N LYS A 43 8.68 -5.97 1.02
CA LYS A 43 10.04 -5.95 1.57
C LYS A 43 10.01 -6.43 3.01
N ILE A 44 10.99 -7.26 3.37
CA ILE A 44 11.20 -7.73 4.74
C ILE A 44 12.22 -6.81 5.41
N TYR A 45 11.96 -6.49 6.67
CA TYR A 45 12.76 -5.64 7.52
C TYR A 45 13.00 -6.33 8.86
N ARG A 46 14.03 -5.86 9.55
CA ARG A 46 14.34 -6.27 10.91
C ARG A 46 14.65 -5.04 11.74
N SER A 47 14.03 -4.93 12.91
CA SER A 47 14.29 -3.85 13.87
C SER A 47 14.08 -4.39 15.28
N GLY A 48 15.09 -4.24 16.13
CA GLY A 48 15.14 -4.90 17.43
C GLY A 48 14.96 -6.42 17.30
N GLU A 49 13.98 -6.96 18.03
CA GLU A 49 13.61 -8.38 17.99
C GLU A 49 12.60 -8.70 16.89
N PHE A 50 12.00 -7.69 16.25
CA PHE A 50 10.96 -7.88 15.25
C PHE A 50 11.54 -8.10 13.85
N GLN A 51 11.07 -9.13 13.18
CA GLN A 51 11.17 -9.37 11.75
C GLN A 51 9.79 -9.22 11.11
N PHE A 52 9.65 -8.27 10.19
CA PHE A 52 8.34 -7.90 9.64
C PHE A 52 8.42 -7.62 8.15
N ALA A 53 7.26 -7.63 7.48
CA ALA A 53 7.14 -7.24 6.08
C ALA A 53 6.28 -6.00 5.91
N VAL A 54 6.60 -5.17 4.92
CA VAL A 54 5.73 -4.10 4.46
C VAL A 54 5.55 -4.23 2.95
N ALA A 55 4.34 -4.58 2.54
CA ALA A 55 3.87 -4.63 1.16
C ALA A 55 3.25 -3.29 0.75
N GLN A 56 3.34 -2.97 -0.54
CA GLN A 56 2.68 -1.79 -1.10
C GLN A 56 1.88 -2.18 -2.35
N ALA A 57 0.67 -1.64 -2.47
CA ALA A 57 -0.17 -1.74 -3.65
C ALA A 57 -0.73 -0.35 -3.99
N GLU A 58 -0.96 -0.10 -5.27
CA GLU A 58 -1.53 1.14 -5.77
C GLU A 58 -2.93 0.87 -6.35
N VAL A 59 -3.83 1.83 -6.15
CA VAL A 59 -5.22 1.83 -6.64
C VAL A 59 -5.61 3.21 -7.11
N SER A 60 -6.65 3.30 -7.96
CA SER A 60 -7.27 4.56 -8.33
C SER A 60 -8.30 5.06 -7.31
N ASP A 61 -8.86 4.16 -6.48
CA ASP A 61 -9.79 4.52 -5.40
C ASP A 61 -9.60 3.60 -4.19
N LEU A 62 -9.50 4.19 -2.98
CA LEU A 62 -9.40 3.43 -1.73
C LEU A 62 -10.69 2.66 -1.40
N TYR A 63 -11.82 2.95 -2.04
CA TYR A 63 -13.05 2.18 -1.84
C TYR A 63 -12.86 0.68 -2.14
N GLU A 64 -12.00 0.35 -3.11
CA GLU A 64 -11.64 -1.04 -3.44
C GLU A 64 -11.04 -1.80 -2.24
N VAL A 65 -10.39 -1.10 -1.31
CA VAL A 65 -9.82 -1.72 -0.11
C VAL A 65 -10.93 -2.30 0.76
N SER A 66 -12.02 -1.56 0.96
CA SER A 66 -13.14 -2.01 1.79
C SER A 66 -13.82 -3.24 1.20
N GLU A 67 -13.96 -3.32 -0.13
CA GLU A 67 -14.56 -4.47 -0.83
C GLU A 67 -13.70 -5.75 -0.74
N HIS A 68 -12.38 -5.59 -0.60
CA HIS A 68 -11.43 -6.69 -0.58
C HIS A 68 -10.77 -6.91 0.77
N LEU A 69 -11.18 -6.18 1.80
CA LEU A 69 -10.51 -6.12 3.09
C LEU A 69 -10.34 -7.50 3.73
N GLU A 70 -11.42 -8.28 3.83
CA GLU A 70 -11.37 -9.61 4.45
C GLU A 70 -10.35 -10.52 3.75
N ARG A 71 -10.39 -10.55 2.41
CA ARG A 71 -9.48 -11.39 1.60
C ARG A 71 -8.04 -10.92 1.69
N LEU A 72 -7.81 -9.61 1.76
CA LEU A 72 -6.48 -9.03 1.92
C LEU A 72 -5.92 -9.29 3.31
N THR A 73 -6.74 -9.17 4.35
CA THR A 73 -6.35 -9.49 5.74
C THR A 73 -5.97 -10.96 5.86
N VAL A 74 -6.77 -11.88 5.31
CA VAL A 74 -6.42 -13.31 5.28
C VAL A 74 -5.11 -13.56 4.54
N ALA A 75 -4.95 -12.99 3.33
CA ALA A 75 -3.72 -13.16 2.56
C ALA A 75 -2.49 -12.56 3.26
N LEU A 76 -2.64 -11.44 3.97
CA LEU A 76 -1.56 -10.79 4.72
C LEU A 76 -1.15 -11.63 5.94
N GLU A 77 -2.12 -12.25 6.62
CA GLU A 77 -1.87 -13.18 7.72
C GLU A 77 -1.17 -14.45 7.22
N GLU A 78 -1.64 -15.04 6.12
CA GLU A 78 -0.97 -16.18 5.47
C GLU A 78 0.47 -15.84 5.07
N LEU A 79 0.69 -14.65 4.52
CA LEU A 79 2.04 -14.17 4.16
C LEU A 79 2.93 -14.08 5.40
N ARG A 80 2.41 -13.52 6.51
CA ARG A 80 3.13 -13.41 7.78
C ARG A 80 3.54 -14.80 8.28
N GLU A 81 2.61 -15.74 8.34
CA GLU A 81 2.85 -17.11 8.80
C GLU A 81 3.85 -17.87 7.92
N GLN A 82 3.66 -17.85 6.59
CA GLN A 82 4.53 -18.53 5.64
C GLN A 82 5.98 -18.04 5.67
N ARG A 83 6.19 -16.77 6.06
CA ARG A 83 7.50 -16.15 6.15
C ARG A 83 8.09 -16.15 7.57
N GLY A 84 7.35 -16.66 8.55
CA GLY A 84 7.76 -16.66 9.96
C GLY A 84 8.02 -15.25 10.49
N LEU A 85 7.14 -14.30 10.15
CA LEU A 85 7.26 -12.90 10.54
C LEU A 85 6.47 -12.62 11.83
N ASP A 86 6.94 -11.68 12.62
CA ASP A 86 6.23 -11.24 13.82
C ASP A 86 4.96 -10.49 13.44
N PHE A 87 5.02 -9.64 12.41
CA PHE A 87 3.87 -8.96 11.84
C PHE A 87 4.09 -8.63 10.36
N ALA A 88 3.01 -8.31 9.65
CA ALA A 88 3.08 -7.84 8.27
C ALA A 88 2.15 -6.65 8.06
N MET A 89 2.56 -5.71 7.23
CA MET A 89 1.78 -4.53 6.88
C MET A 89 1.51 -4.49 5.38
N LEU A 90 0.31 -4.08 4.99
CA LEU A 90 -0.02 -3.70 3.61
C LEU A 90 -0.38 -2.22 3.58
N MET A 91 0.32 -1.47 2.72
CA MET A 91 0.02 -0.09 2.40
C MET A 91 -0.67 -0.04 1.02
N VAL A 92 -1.96 0.29 1.00
CA VAL A 92 -2.69 0.52 -0.26
C VAL A 92 -2.80 2.02 -0.50
N THR A 93 -2.15 2.49 -1.55
CA THR A 93 -2.05 3.91 -1.89
C THR A 93 -3.03 4.28 -3.00
N ASP A 94 -3.91 5.23 -2.75
CA ASP A 94 -4.60 5.97 -3.80
C ASP A 94 -3.65 7.05 -4.33
N VAL A 95 -3.13 6.74 -5.51
CA VAL A 95 -2.13 7.56 -6.21
C VAL A 95 -2.71 8.86 -6.77
N VAL A 96 -4.04 8.94 -6.92
CA VAL A 96 -4.74 10.13 -7.40
C VAL A 96 -4.91 11.13 -6.25
N ARG A 97 -5.34 10.66 -5.08
CA ARG A 97 -5.57 11.50 -3.89
C ARG A 97 -4.36 11.61 -2.97
N GLY A 98 -3.31 10.84 -3.20
CA GLY A 98 -2.09 10.85 -2.38
C GLY A 98 -2.31 10.39 -0.94
N THR A 99 -3.24 9.46 -0.73
CA THR A 99 -3.62 8.95 0.59
C THR A 99 -3.54 7.43 0.61
N SER A 100 -3.18 6.85 1.75
CA SER A 100 -3.08 5.39 1.89
C SER A 100 -3.97 4.81 2.98
N ARG A 101 -4.41 3.57 2.77
CA ARG A 101 -4.97 2.69 3.81
C ARG A 101 -3.91 1.68 4.26
N LEU A 102 -3.77 1.52 5.56
CA LEU A 102 -2.82 0.59 6.17
C LEU A 102 -3.57 -0.58 6.82
N LEU A 103 -3.20 -1.79 6.45
CA LEU A 103 -3.62 -3.03 7.09
C LEU A 103 -2.43 -3.61 7.83
N VAL A 104 -2.67 -4.21 9.00
CA VAL A 104 -1.62 -4.85 9.80
C VAL A 104 -2.11 -6.23 10.26
N ALA A 105 -1.35 -7.25 9.90
CA ALA A 105 -1.51 -8.62 10.38
C ALA A 105 -0.66 -8.83 11.65
N ASN A 106 -1.27 -9.37 12.70
CA ASN A 106 -0.67 -9.57 14.02
C ASN A 106 0.02 -8.30 14.59
N GLN A 107 -0.72 -7.19 14.68
CA GLN A 107 -0.17 -5.89 15.10
C GLN A 107 0.44 -5.95 16.52
N PRO A 108 1.74 -5.65 16.71
CA PRO A 108 2.33 -5.53 18.04
C PRO A 108 1.80 -4.26 18.75
N PRO A 109 1.69 -4.26 20.09
CA PRO A 109 1.13 -3.14 20.85
C PRO A 109 1.82 -1.80 20.59
N VAL A 110 3.13 -1.80 20.33
CA VAL A 110 3.90 -0.58 20.04
C VAL A 110 3.44 0.16 18.77
N LEU A 111 2.78 -0.54 17.83
CA LEU A 111 2.21 0.09 16.63
C LEU A 111 0.81 0.68 16.87
N GLU A 112 0.26 0.58 18.08
CA GLU A 112 -0.96 1.32 18.44
C GLU A 112 -0.74 2.84 18.35
N ASP A 113 0.47 3.28 18.68
CA ASP A 113 0.96 4.66 18.66
C ASP A 113 1.22 5.22 17.25
N LEU A 114 0.92 4.46 16.19
CA LEU A 114 1.02 4.98 14.82
C LEU A 114 0.17 6.25 14.69
N PRO A 115 0.72 7.34 14.10
CA PRO A 115 0.05 8.64 13.98
C PRO A 115 -1.00 8.66 12.86
N TYR A 116 -1.63 7.51 12.61
CA TYR A 116 -2.61 7.29 11.55
C TYR A 116 -3.93 6.87 12.19
N PRO A 117 -5.01 7.67 12.03
CA PRO A 117 -6.30 7.39 12.67
C PRO A 117 -6.87 6.02 12.26
N SER A 118 -7.23 5.23 13.26
CA SER A 118 -7.94 3.97 13.07
C SER A 118 -9.31 4.19 12.43
N GLN A 119 -9.72 3.25 11.61
CA GLN A 119 -10.97 3.25 10.88
C GLN A 119 -11.90 2.17 11.44
N PRO A 120 -13.23 2.29 11.26
CA PRO A 120 -14.20 1.31 11.80
C PRO A 120 -13.96 -0.13 11.33
N ASP A 121 -13.28 -0.29 10.20
CA ASP A 121 -12.93 -1.57 9.58
C ASP A 121 -11.60 -2.16 10.08
N GLY A 122 -10.96 -1.54 11.09
CA GLY A 122 -9.72 -2.00 11.68
C GLY A 122 -8.45 -1.60 10.92
N THR A 123 -8.58 -0.93 9.78
CA THR A 123 -7.43 -0.34 9.07
C THR A 123 -7.08 1.03 9.62
N ARG A 124 -5.99 1.64 9.14
CA ARG A 124 -5.62 3.03 9.46
C ARG A 124 -5.55 3.89 8.21
N LEU A 125 -6.00 5.13 8.32
CA LEU A 125 -5.93 6.10 7.24
C LEU A 125 -4.65 6.93 7.37
N ALA A 126 -3.82 6.93 6.35
CA ALA A 126 -2.55 7.64 6.29
C ALA A 126 -2.58 8.70 5.18
N GLU A 127 -3.12 9.87 5.51
CA GLU A 127 -3.25 11.01 4.60
C GLU A 127 -1.88 11.59 4.22
N GLY A 128 -1.66 11.87 2.94
CA GLY A 128 -0.39 12.39 2.43
C GLY A 128 0.77 11.39 2.43
N ILE A 129 0.53 10.14 2.84
CA ILE A 129 1.53 9.08 2.87
C ILE A 129 1.39 8.25 1.60
N VAL A 130 2.39 8.30 0.73
CA VAL A 130 2.41 7.58 -0.56
C VAL A 130 3.67 6.73 -0.75
N SER A 131 4.70 6.97 0.06
CA SER A 131 5.97 6.26 -0.02
C SER A 131 6.20 5.40 1.22
N ARG A 132 6.15 4.07 1.05
CA ARG A 132 6.60 3.13 2.08
C ARG A 132 7.98 3.49 2.62
N LYS A 133 8.97 3.70 1.75
CA LYS A 133 10.38 3.88 2.17
C LYS A 133 10.65 5.23 2.84
N LYS A 134 10.08 6.32 2.31
CA LYS A 134 10.40 7.68 2.79
C LYS A 134 9.52 8.15 3.94
N GLN A 135 8.31 7.62 4.06
CA GLN A 135 7.29 8.17 4.96
C GLN A 135 6.81 7.13 5.99
N LEU A 136 6.38 5.95 5.56
CA LEU A 136 5.83 4.93 6.48
C LEU A 136 6.94 4.24 7.30
N LEU A 137 7.96 3.73 6.63
CA LEU A 137 9.00 2.91 7.25
C LEU A 137 9.77 3.64 8.36
N PRO A 138 10.19 4.92 8.22
CA PRO A 138 10.85 5.63 9.32
C PRO A 138 9.98 5.74 10.58
N VAL A 139 8.66 5.91 10.43
CA VAL A 139 7.72 5.98 11.56
C VAL A 139 7.60 4.62 12.25
N VAL A 140 7.46 3.54 11.47
CA VAL A 140 7.40 2.17 12.01
C VAL A 140 8.69 1.83 12.75
N LEU A 141 9.86 2.06 12.13
CA LEU A 141 11.15 1.80 12.77
C LEU A 141 11.34 2.64 14.03
N GLY A 142 10.99 3.93 13.98
CA GLY A 142 11.08 4.82 15.14
C GLY A 142 10.19 4.41 16.33
N LEU A 143 9.12 3.64 16.08
CA LEU A 143 8.31 3.03 17.15
C LEU A 143 8.91 1.72 17.67
N LEU A 144 9.45 0.88 16.79
CA LEU A 144 10.05 -0.41 17.16
C LEU A 144 11.39 -0.30 17.89
N GLU A 145 12.10 0.82 17.71
CA GLU A 145 13.40 1.10 18.35
C GLU A 145 13.26 1.83 19.70
N ARG A 146 12.04 2.06 20.20
CA ARG A 146 11.78 2.72 21.49
C ARG A 146 12.10 1.84 22.69
#